data_AF-A0A3Q3KB14-F1
#
_entry.id   AF-A0A3Q3KB14-F1
#
_cell.length_a   1.000
_cell.length_b   1.000
_cell.length_c   1.000
_cell.angle_alpha   90.00
_cell.angle_beta   90.00
_cell.angle_gamma   90.00
#
_symmetry.space_group_name_H-M   'P 1'
#
loop_
_entity.id
_entity.type
_entity.pdbx_description
1 polymer ?
#
loop_
_entity_poly.entity_id
_entity_poly.type
_entity_poly.pdbx_seq_one_letter_code
_entity_poly.pdbx_strand_id
1 'polypeptide(L)'
;MPIVSPSTGLHETLALLTSRLHPDADQEEDLVFLRDVFSEKGLGYLMKIHEKLKQYEKQSPTPVLHSASCLAEDLAEELQNGPMEEDERELLLLLSAPHLKAVLSAHDTVAQKNFDPVLPPLPEDLDDDLEEESVKIVRLVKNKEPLGATIRRNEATGAVIVARIMRGGAADRSGLVHVGDELREVNGNLITHKRPDEISQILVRNRFCTWGHVVSDTV
;
A
#
# COMPACT_ATOMS: atom_id res chain seq x y z
N MET A 1 18.12 9.14 22.94
CA MET A 1 17.02 8.43 22.25
C MET A 1 15.97 8.09 23.29
N PRO A 2 14.72 8.57 23.18
CA PRO A 2 13.68 8.11 24.09
C PRO A 2 13.21 6.73 23.63
N ILE A 3 13.16 5.83 24.59
CA ILE A 3 12.76 4.44 24.45
C ILE A 3 11.26 4.42 24.19
N VAL A 4 10.87 3.97 22.99
CA VAL A 4 9.46 3.68 22.69
C VAL A 4 9.06 2.53 23.61
N SER A 5 8.17 2.82 24.56
CA SER A 5 7.70 1.82 25.50
C SER A 5 6.74 0.86 24.78
N PRO A 6 6.72 -0.44 25.10
CA PRO A 6 5.83 -1.42 24.47
C PRO A 6 4.33 -1.18 24.76
N SER A 7 4.00 -0.14 25.52
CA SER A 7 2.64 0.31 25.86
C SER A 7 2.24 1.63 25.21
N THR A 8 3.12 2.27 24.42
CA THR A 8 2.79 3.53 23.72
C THR A 8 1.75 3.20 22.65
N GLY A 9 0.52 3.67 22.85
CA GLY A 9 -0.58 3.40 21.89
C GLY A 9 -0.21 3.96 20.52
N LEU A 10 -0.69 3.34 19.43
CA LEU A 10 -0.38 3.78 18.07
C LEU A 10 -0.67 5.29 17.89
N HIS A 11 -1.73 5.78 18.53
CA HIS A 11 -2.11 7.20 18.58
C HIS A 11 -1.03 8.11 19.20
N GLU A 12 -0.31 7.64 20.20
CA GLU A 12 0.74 8.39 20.89
C GLU A 12 2.05 8.36 20.07
N THR A 13 2.36 7.23 19.43
CA THR A 13 3.45 7.14 18.44
C THR A 13 3.20 8.04 17.24
N LEU A 14 1.96 8.13 16.77
CA LEU A 14 1.55 9.01 15.67
C LEU A 14 1.57 10.49 16.08
N ALA A 15 1.08 10.83 17.28
CA ALA A 15 1.20 12.18 17.82
C ALA A 15 2.68 12.60 17.98
N LEU A 16 3.53 11.67 18.40
CA LEU A 16 4.99 11.86 18.46
C LEU A 16 5.59 12.09 17.07
N LEU A 17 5.18 11.31 16.06
CA LEU A 17 5.60 11.48 14.67
C LEU A 17 5.19 12.86 14.13
N THR A 18 3.92 13.25 14.31
CA THR A 18 3.43 14.59 13.94
C THR A 18 4.17 15.70 14.69
N SER A 19 4.60 15.48 15.94
CA SER A 19 5.35 16.46 16.72
C SER A 19 6.85 16.58 16.35
N ARG A 20 7.41 15.57 15.66
CA ARG A 20 8.84 15.50 15.32
C ARG A 20 9.16 15.87 13.88
N LEU A 21 8.15 15.95 13.03
CA LEU A 21 8.30 16.45 11.67
C LEU A 21 8.46 17.98 11.76
N HIS A 22 9.66 18.46 11.44
CA HIS A 22 10.12 19.83 11.67
C HIS A 22 9.40 20.81 10.71
N PRO A 23 9.03 22.03 11.14
CA PRO A 23 8.40 23.05 10.27
C PRO A 23 9.28 23.62 9.13
N ASP A 24 10.55 23.19 9.03
CA ASP A 24 11.51 23.66 8.01
C ASP A 24 11.63 22.69 6.81
N ALA A 25 10.91 21.57 6.82
CA ALA A 25 10.83 20.68 5.67
C ALA A 25 9.69 21.14 4.75
N ASP A 26 9.93 21.14 3.43
CA ASP A 26 8.92 21.34 2.36
C ASP A 26 7.82 20.23 2.32
N GLN A 27 7.54 19.62 3.47
CA GLN A 27 6.57 18.55 3.72
C GLN A 27 5.28 19.08 4.37
N GLU A 28 4.99 20.38 4.26
CA GLU A 28 3.75 20.96 4.82
C GLU A 28 2.50 20.24 4.29
N GLU A 29 2.52 19.82 3.01
CA GLU A 29 1.44 19.01 2.41
C GLU A 29 1.33 17.61 3.03
N ASP A 30 2.45 16.95 3.30
CA ASP A 30 2.47 15.62 3.93
C ASP A 30 2.03 15.70 5.40
N LEU A 31 2.37 16.79 6.08
CA LEU A 31 1.92 17.05 7.45
C LEU A 31 0.44 17.34 7.53
N VAL A 32 -0.07 18.15 6.59
CA VAL A 32 -1.50 18.40 6.44
C VAL A 32 -2.23 17.10 6.11
N PHE A 33 -1.70 16.30 5.18
CA PHE A 33 -2.27 15.00 4.83
C PHE A 33 -2.32 14.05 6.02
N LEU A 34 -1.21 13.84 6.72
CA LEU A 34 -1.15 12.97 7.90
C LEU A 34 -2.07 13.47 8.99
N ARG A 35 -2.10 14.77 9.26
CA ARG A 35 -3.04 15.37 10.20
C ARG A 35 -4.49 15.08 9.79
N ASP A 36 -4.83 15.23 8.53
CA ASP A 36 -6.18 15.03 8.02
C ASP A 36 -6.58 13.54 8.10
N VAL A 37 -5.67 12.62 7.76
CA VAL A 37 -5.85 11.17 7.91
C VAL A 37 -6.03 10.78 9.38
N PHE A 38 -5.19 11.26 10.29
CA PHE A 38 -5.28 10.92 11.71
C PHE A 38 -6.41 11.64 12.46
N SER A 39 -6.90 12.75 11.91
CA SER A 39 -8.10 13.43 12.42
C SER A 39 -9.38 12.75 11.93
N GLU A 40 -9.31 11.81 11.00
CA GLU A 40 -10.46 11.09 10.49
C GLU A 40 -11.06 10.21 11.58
N LYS A 41 -12.34 10.45 11.91
CA LYS A 41 -13.04 9.75 12.99
C LYS A 41 -13.09 8.23 12.74
N GLY A 42 -13.24 7.81 11.49
CA GLY A 42 -13.26 6.40 11.09
C GLY A 42 -11.98 5.68 11.49
N LEU A 43 -10.83 6.25 11.11
CA LEU A 43 -9.52 5.74 11.50
C LEU A 43 -9.34 5.72 13.02
N GLY A 44 -9.76 6.78 13.73
CA GLY A 44 -9.72 6.83 15.18
C GLY A 44 -10.52 5.71 15.87
N TYR A 45 -11.70 5.36 15.35
CA TYR A 45 -12.46 4.21 15.86
C TYR A 45 -11.79 2.87 15.52
N LEU A 46 -11.27 2.73 14.30
CA LEU A 46 -10.57 1.51 13.87
C LEU A 46 -9.34 1.23 14.74
N MET A 47 -8.55 2.26 15.05
CA MET A 47 -7.39 2.15 15.95
C MET A 47 -7.80 1.72 17.36
N LYS A 48 -8.89 2.27 17.91
CA LYS A 48 -9.40 1.87 19.23
C LYS A 48 -9.88 0.41 19.24
N ILE A 49 -10.55 -0.04 18.18
CA ILE A 49 -10.98 -1.43 18.05
C ILE A 49 -9.75 -2.35 17.97
N HIS A 50 -8.77 -2.01 17.13
CA HIS A 50 -7.52 -2.76 17.01
C HIS A 50 -6.80 -2.87 18.36
N GLU A 51 -6.65 -1.77 19.09
CA GLU A 51 -6.00 -1.78 20.40
C GLU A 51 -6.75 -2.65 21.41
N LYS A 52 -8.08 -2.63 21.41
CA LYS A 52 -8.89 -3.50 22.26
C LYS A 52 -8.77 -4.97 21.87
N LEU A 53 -8.77 -5.30 20.58
CA LEU A 53 -8.60 -6.68 20.10
C LEU A 53 -7.20 -7.22 20.42
N LYS A 54 -6.16 -6.38 20.28
CA LYS A 54 -4.77 -6.74 20.59
C LYS A 54 -4.54 -7.10 22.06
N GLN A 55 -5.39 -6.61 22.97
CA GLN A 55 -5.34 -7.03 24.39
C GLN A 55 -5.70 -8.51 24.54
N TYR A 56 -6.62 -9.03 23.72
CA TYR A 56 -7.00 -10.44 23.73
C TYR A 56 -5.97 -11.34 23.04
N GLU A 57 -5.23 -10.83 22.06
CA GLU A 57 -4.14 -11.56 21.42
C GLU A 57 -3.06 -11.98 22.44
N LYS A 58 -2.75 -11.14 23.43
CA LYS A 58 -1.81 -11.51 24.51
C LYS A 58 -2.26 -12.70 25.36
N GLN A 59 -3.56 -13.00 25.36
CA GLN A 59 -4.18 -14.09 26.11
C GLN A 59 -4.63 -15.22 25.19
N SER A 60 -4.32 -15.17 23.88
CA SER A 60 -4.76 -16.18 22.93
C SER A 60 -4.13 -17.53 23.25
N PRO A 61 -4.91 -18.62 23.29
CA PRO A 61 -4.36 -19.95 23.47
C PRO A 61 -3.48 -20.34 22.27
N THR A 62 -2.46 -21.16 22.52
CA THR A 62 -1.67 -21.75 21.43
C THR A 62 -2.52 -22.80 20.71
N PRO A 63 -2.67 -22.72 19.38
CA PRO A 63 -3.43 -23.72 18.63
C PRO A 63 -2.73 -25.07 18.74
N VAL A 64 -3.51 -26.14 18.92
CA VAL A 64 -2.98 -27.51 19.04
C VAL A 64 -2.39 -27.99 17.70
N LEU A 65 -2.96 -27.48 16.60
CA LEU A 65 -2.60 -27.81 15.24
C LEU A 65 -2.92 -26.62 14.33
N HIS A 66 -2.39 -26.61 13.11
CA HIS A 66 -2.55 -25.49 12.17
C HIS A 66 -3.37 -25.86 10.93
N SER A 67 -3.84 -27.10 10.84
CA SER A 67 -4.46 -27.71 9.66
C SER A 67 -5.63 -28.63 10.05
N ALA A 68 -6.59 -28.10 10.81
CA ALA A 68 -7.76 -28.79 11.33
C ALA A 68 -8.70 -29.20 10.22
N SER A 69 -8.83 -28.37 9.17
CA SER A 69 -9.67 -28.67 8.03
C SER A 69 -9.15 -29.88 7.28
N CYS A 70 -7.85 -29.96 7.02
CA CYS A 70 -7.23 -31.10 6.35
C CYS A 70 -7.41 -32.39 7.16
N LEU A 71 -7.18 -32.34 8.48
CA LEU A 71 -7.39 -33.50 9.35
C LEU A 71 -8.84 -33.99 9.32
N ALA A 72 -9.81 -33.08 9.30
CA ALA A 72 -11.23 -33.43 9.22
C ALA A 72 -11.61 -34.02 7.86
N GLU A 73 -10.96 -33.59 6.78
CA GLU A 73 -11.12 -34.16 5.43
C GLU A 73 -10.53 -35.56 5.36
N ASP A 74 -9.30 -35.76 5.83
CA ASP A 74 -8.64 -37.06 5.89
C ASP A 74 -9.49 -38.07 6.70
N LEU A 75 -9.99 -37.65 7.87
CA LEU A 75 -10.87 -38.48 8.69
C LEU A 75 -12.19 -38.79 7.98
N ALA A 76 -12.79 -37.83 7.28
CA ALA A 76 -14.01 -38.05 6.54
C ALA A 76 -13.82 -39.04 5.37
N GLU A 77 -12.64 -39.04 4.73
CA GLU A 77 -12.26 -40.02 3.71
C GLU A 77 -12.07 -41.42 4.32
N GLU A 78 -11.39 -41.51 5.47
CA GLU A 78 -11.19 -42.78 6.18
C GLU A 78 -12.51 -43.43 6.60
N LEU A 79 -13.46 -42.66 7.13
CA LEU A 79 -14.79 -43.15 7.53
C LEU A 79 -15.60 -43.72 6.35
N GLN A 80 -15.35 -43.25 5.14
CA GLN A 80 -16.06 -43.71 3.93
C GLN A 80 -15.47 -45.00 3.35
N ASN A 81 -14.30 -45.45 3.81
CA ASN A 81 -13.60 -46.62 3.26
C ASN A 81 -14.07 -47.98 3.82
N GLY A 82 -15.13 -48.01 4.64
CA GLY A 82 -15.62 -49.23 5.30
C GLY A 82 -17.14 -49.28 5.51
N PRO A 83 -17.66 -50.41 6.04
CA PRO A 83 -19.04 -50.47 6.52
C PRO A 83 -19.21 -49.53 7.72
N MET A 84 -20.13 -48.58 7.58
CA MET A 84 -20.24 -47.46 8.51
C MET A 84 -21.27 -47.73 9.60
N GLU A 85 -20.85 -47.64 10.87
CA GLU A 85 -21.73 -47.71 12.05
C GLU A 85 -22.57 -46.42 12.19
N GLU A 86 -23.58 -46.45 13.08
CA GLU A 86 -24.47 -45.30 13.28
C GLU A 86 -23.72 -44.04 13.74
N ASP A 87 -22.79 -44.19 14.69
CA ASP A 87 -21.96 -43.11 15.23
C ASP A 87 -21.01 -42.53 14.16
N GLU A 88 -20.43 -43.38 13.32
CA GLU A 88 -19.55 -42.96 12.22
C GLU A 88 -20.31 -42.15 11.16
N ARG A 89 -21.57 -42.55 10.89
CA ARG A 89 -22.45 -41.80 9.99
C ARG A 89 -22.82 -40.43 10.56
N GLU A 90 -23.12 -40.37 11.85
CA GLU A 90 -23.42 -39.10 12.52
C GLU A 90 -22.20 -38.18 12.49
N LEU A 91 -21.01 -38.72 12.78
CA LEU A 91 -19.76 -37.97 12.70
C LEU A 91 -19.49 -37.45 11.29
N LEU A 92 -19.66 -38.27 10.26
CA LEU A 92 -19.48 -37.86 8.87
C LEU A 92 -20.46 -36.73 8.47
N LEU A 93 -21.71 -36.79 8.94
CA LEU A 93 -22.69 -35.72 8.73
C LEU A 93 -22.27 -34.41 9.41
N LEU A 94 -21.73 -34.48 10.63
CA LEU A 94 -21.20 -33.31 11.34
C LEU A 94 -19.97 -32.72 10.64
N LEU A 95 -18.99 -33.55 10.27
CA LEU A 95 -17.79 -33.13 9.52
C LEU A 95 -18.14 -32.54 8.14
N SER A 96 -19.22 -33.02 7.53
CA SER A 96 -19.74 -32.50 6.27
C SER A 96 -20.53 -31.20 6.42
N ALA A 97 -20.93 -30.82 7.64
CA ALA A 97 -21.76 -29.65 7.86
C ALA A 97 -21.00 -28.34 7.51
N PRO A 98 -21.63 -27.42 6.77
CA PRO A 98 -20.96 -26.21 6.27
C PRO A 98 -20.44 -25.32 7.40
N HIS A 99 -21.16 -25.28 8.53
CA HIS A 99 -20.77 -24.50 9.69
C HIS A 99 -19.52 -25.06 10.37
N LEU A 100 -19.40 -26.39 10.47
CA LEU A 100 -18.21 -27.00 11.08
C LEU A 100 -16.99 -26.79 10.18
N LYS A 101 -17.14 -26.98 8.86
CA LYS A 101 -16.09 -26.66 7.89
C LYS A 101 -15.65 -25.19 7.97
N ALA A 102 -16.59 -24.26 8.11
CA ALA A 102 -16.28 -22.84 8.27
C ALA A 102 -15.50 -22.57 9.57
N VAL A 103 -15.86 -23.23 10.68
CA VAL A 103 -15.13 -23.11 11.96
C VAL A 103 -13.71 -23.67 11.84
N LEU A 104 -13.52 -24.82 11.19
CA LEU A 104 -12.20 -25.42 10.97
C LEU A 104 -11.32 -24.55 10.06
N SER A 105 -11.91 -23.99 9.00
CA SER A 105 -11.22 -23.04 8.12
C SER A 105 -10.82 -21.75 8.85
N ALA A 106 -11.71 -21.20 9.70
CA ALA A 106 -11.40 -20.04 10.52
C ALA A 106 -10.30 -20.35 11.55
N HIS A 107 -10.36 -21.54 12.17
CA HIS A 107 -9.31 -22.03 13.06
C HIS A 107 -7.95 -22.03 12.34
N ASP A 108 -7.86 -22.61 11.16
CA ASP A 108 -6.59 -22.71 10.42
C ASP A 108 -6.07 -21.35 9.99
N THR A 109 -6.96 -20.47 9.53
CA THR A 109 -6.63 -19.08 9.18
C THR A 109 -6.01 -18.32 10.35
N VAL A 110 -6.61 -18.44 11.55
CA VAL A 110 -6.12 -17.79 12.77
C VAL A 110 -4.84 -18.45 13.29
N ALA A 111 -4.78 -19.78 13.30
CA ALA A 111 -3.63 -20.55 13.77
C ALA A 111 -2.37 -20.25 12.93
N GLN A 112 -2.52 -20.16 11.61
CA GLN A 112 -1.42 -19.86 10.68
C GLN A 112 -1.06 -18.36 10.63
N LYS A 113 -1.82 -17.50 11.32
CA LYS A 113 -1.74 -16.03 11.19
C LYS A 113 -1.88 -15.54 9.74
N ASN A 114 -2.61 -16.30 8.92
CA ASN A 114 -2.83 -16.01 7.51
C ASN A 114 -4.01 -15.05 7.28
N PHE A 115 -4.07 -14.00 8.11
CA PHE A 115 -5.06 -12.92 8.03
C PHE A 115 -4.40 -11.57 7.79
N ASP A 116 -3.08 -11.48 7.94
CA ASP A 116 -2.33 -10.29 7.59
C ASP A 116 -2.26 -10.17 6.06
N PRO A 117 -2.42 -8.96 5.49
CA PRO A 117 -2.24 -8.76 4.07
C PRO A 117 -0.81 -9.15 3.71
N VAL A 118 -0.65 -10.02 2.71
CA VAL A 118 0.66 -10.35 2.15
C VAL A 118 1.24 -9.08 1.56
N LEU A 119 2.22 -8.50 2.27
CA LEU A 119 2.97 -7.37 1.74
C LEU A 119 3.83 -7.89 0.58
N PRO A 120 3.96 -7.12 -0.51
CA PRO A 120 4.94 -7.43 -1.55
C PRO A 120 6.31 -7.62 -0.88
N PRO A 121 7.12 -8.61 -1.31
CA PRO A 121 8.48 -8.72 -0.84
C PRO A 121 9.17 -7.37 -1.10
N LEU A 122 9.84 -6.86 -0.07
CA LEU A 122 10.68 -5.69 -0.21
C LEU A 122 11.73 -5.99 -1.29
N PRO A 123 11.97 -5.10 -2.27
CA PRO A 123 13.02 -5.29 -3.26
C PRO A 123 14.35 -5.59 -2.56
N GLU A 124 15.10 -6.58 -3.06
CA GLU A 124 16.39 -7.01 -2.48
C GLU A 124 17.47 -5.93 -2.58
N ASP A 125 17.22 -4.86 -3.34
CA ASP A 125 18.13 -3.75 -3.61
C ASP A 125 17.88 -2.51 -2.70
N LEU A 126 17.16 -2.66 -1.59
CA LEU A 126 17.10 -1.59 -0.58
C LEU A 126 18.41 -1.57 0.21
N ASP A 127 19.45 -0.98 -0.38
CA ASP A 127 20.62 -0.55 0.38
C ASP A 127 20.15 0.44 1.45
N ASP A 128 20.54 0.22 2.72
CA ASP A 128 20.27 1.12 3.86
C ASP A 128 20.87 2.55 3.67
N ASP A 129 21.58 2.79 2.56
CA ASP A 129 22.20 4.05 2.14
C ASP A 129 21.51 4.70 0.92
N LEU A 130 20.34 4.23 0.48
CA LEU A 130 19.57 4.93 -0.56
C LEU A 130 19.08 6.28 -0.01
N GLU A 131 19.77 7.36 -0.38
CA GLU A 131 19.18 8.69 -0.51
C GLU A 131 17.79 8.50 -1.16
N GLU A 132 16.72 8.76 -0.40
CA GLU A 132 15.32 8.44 -0.72
C GLU A 132 14.88 9.06 -2.06
N GLU A 133 15.17 8.39 -3.18
CA GLU A 133 14.69 8.80 -4.49
C GLU A 133 13.21 8.37 -4.63
N SER A 134 12.32 9.11 -3.96
CA SER A 134 10.89 8.79 -3.88
C SER A 134 10.15 9.05 -5.20
N VAL A 135 9.46 8.02 -5.71
CA VAL A 135 8.68 8.09 -6.95
C VAL A 135 7.21 8.41 -6.62
N LYS A 136 6.74 9.60 -7.00
CA LYS A 136 5.33 10.03 -6.87
C LYS A 136 4.55 9.72 -8.15
N ILE A 137 3.41 9.03 -8.01
CA ILE A 137 2.50 8.76 -9.13
C ILE A 137 1.40 9.83 -9.18
N VAL A 138 1.38 10.65 -10.24
CA VAL A 138 0.42 11.74 -10.40
C VAL A 138 -0.55 11.46 -11.53
N ARG A 139 -1.86 11.60 -11.28
CA ARG A 139 -2.92 11.48 -12.28
C ARG A 139 -3.51 12.84 -12.62
N LEU A 140 -3.22 13.35 -13.82
CA LEU A 140 -3.83 14.58 -14.33
C LEU A 140 -5.05 14.32 -15.21
N VAL A 141 -6.12 15.08 -14.97
CA VAL A 141 -7.32 15.15 -15.81
C VAL A 141 -7.30 16.45 -16.59
N LYS A 142 -7.27 16.37 -17.93
CA LYS A 142 -7.25 17.55 -18.81
C LYS A 142 -8.47 17.59 -19.73
N ASN A 143 -9.12 18.75 -19.86
CA ASN A 143 -10.37 18.90 -20.60
C ASN A 143 -10.12 19.30 -22.07
N LYS A 144 -9.61 18.35 -22.87
CA LYS A 144 -9.19 18.54 -24.29
C LYS A 144 -8.11 19.61 -24.54
N GLU A 145 -7.59 20.22 -23.48
CA GLU A 145 -6.49 21.17 -23.50
C GLU A 145 -5.13 20.46 -23.41
N PRO A 146 -4.02 21.10 -23.82
CA PRO A 146 -2.69 20.61 -23.53
C PRO A 146 -2.42 20.60 -22.02
N LEU A 147 -1.47 19.78 -21.56
CA LEU A 147 -1.15 19.66 -20.14
C LEU A 147 -0.77 21.00 -19.50
N GLY A 148 -0.25 21.95 -20.28
CA GLY A 148 0.21 23.24 -19.78
C GLY A 148 1.61 23.18 -19.15
N ALA A 149 2.45 22.24 -19.58
CA ALA A 149 3.85 22.15 -19.18
C ALA A 149 4.75 21.92 -20.41
N THR A 150 5.97 22.46 -20.36
CA THR A 150 7.01 22.19 -21.37
C THR A 150 8.10 21.32 -20.77
N ILE A 151 8.55 20.32 -21.50
CA ILE A 151 9.63 19.42 -21.08
C ILE A 151 10.93 19.73 -21.83
N ARG A 152 12.07 19.50 -21.21
CA ARG A 152 13.40 19.56 -21.81
C ARG A 152 14.15 18.28 -21.48
N ARG A 153 14.96 17.79 -22.42
CA ARG A 153 15.88 16.69 -22.15
C ARG A 153 17.20 17.23 -21.61
N ASN A 154 17.68 16.66 -20.52
CA ASN A 154 19.03 16.88 -20.04
C ASN A 154 19.99 16.07 -20.91
N GLU A 155 20.94 16.73 -21.57
CA GLU A 155 21.88 16.07 -22.49
C GLU A 155 22.92 15.21 -21.76
N ALA A 156 23.22 15.52 -20.49
CA ALA A 156 24.21 14.79 -19.70
C ALA A 156 23.63 13.50 -19.09
N THR A 157 22.40 13.55 -18.58
CA THR A 157 21.77 12.40 -17.89
C THR A 157 20.73 11.67 -18.75
N GLY A 158 20.30 12.26 -19.87
CA GLY A 158 19.23 11.74 -20.71
C GLY A 158 17.82 11.92 -20.13
N ALA A 159 17.72 12.43 -18.90
CA ALA A 159 16.48 12.65 -18.16
C ALA A 159 15.58 13.69 -18.83
N VAL A 160 14.27 13.53 -18.67
CA VAL A 160 13.26 14.44 -19.23
C VAL A 160 12.67 15.24 -18.10
N ILE A 161 12.92 16.55 -18.10
CA ILE A 161 12.62 17.43 -16.96
C ILE A 161 11.55 18.46 -17.37
N VAL A 162 10.63 18.79 -16.46
CA VAL A 162 9.67 19.89 -16.64
C VAL A 162 10.42 21.22 -16.57
N ALA A 163 10.47 21.91 -17.71
CA ALA A 163 11.17 23.19 -17.85
C ALA A 163 10.31 24.41 -17.49
N ARG A 164 8.98 24.34 -17.70
CA ARG A 164 8.06 25.45 -17.41
C ARG A 164 6.63 24.95 -17.27
N ILE A 165 5.88 25.60 -16.39
CA ILE A 165 4.43 25.44 -16.24
C ILE A 165 3.73 26.72 -16.74
N MET A 166 2.67 26.52 -17.52
CA MET A 166 1.84 27.57 -18.09
C MET A 166 0.69 27.88 -17.16
N ARG A 167 0.61 29.14 -16.69
CA ARG A 167 -0.45 29.60 -15.81
C ARG A 167 -1.83 29.34 -16.40
N GLY A 168 -2.72 28.78 -15.59
CA GLY A 168 -4.09 28.40 -15.97
C GLY A 168 -4.20 27.08 -16.74
N GLY A 169 -3.10 26.37 -17.01
CA GLY A 169 -3.10 25.05 -17.66
C GLY A 169 -3.46 23.90 -16.71
N ALA A 170 -3.61 22.68 -17.23
CA ALA A 170 -4.00 21.52 -16.42
C ALA A 170 -2.97 21.17 -15.31
N ALA A 171 -1.68 21.33 -15.58
CA ALA A 171 -0.60 21.16 -14.60
C ALA A 171 -0.61 22.23 -13.51
N ASP A 172 -0.82 23.50 -13.89
CA ASP A 172 -0.90 24.62 -12.94
C ASP A 172 -2.12 24.49 -12.01
N ARG A 173 -3.27 24.08 -12.56
CA ARG A 173 -4.49 23.88 -11.77
C ARG A 173 -4.48 22.63 -10.91
N SER A 174 -3.68 21.62 -11.25
CA SER A 174 -3.54 20.45 -10.38
C SER A 174 -2.65 20.75 -9.18
N GLY A 175 -1.63 21.59 -9.35
CA GLY A 175 -0.61 21.82 -8.31
C GLY A 175 0.25 20.59 -8.02
N LEU A 176 0.13 19.54 -8.84
CA LEU A 176 0.80 18.25 -8.61
C LEU A 176 2.08 18.06 -9.44
N VAL A 177 2.40 19.03 -10.30
CA VAL A 177 3.58 19.01 -11.17
C VAL A 177 4.30 20.33 -10.98
N HIS A 178 5.61 20.31 -10.82
CA HIS A 178 6.46 21.48 -10.62
C HIS A 178 7.55 21.58 -11.69
N VAL A 179 8.19 22.76 -11.75
CA VAL A 179 9.37 22.95 -12.61
C VAL A 179 10.56 22.28 -11.92
N GLY A 180 11.28 21.44 -12.66
CA GLY A 180 12.35 20.60 -12.11
C GLY A 180 11.97 19.11 -12.05
N ASP A 181 10.69 18.79 -12.13
CA ASP A 181 10.22 17.40 -12.07
C ASP A 181 10.78 16.55 -13.20
N GLU A 182 11.34 15.38 -12.87
CA GLU A 182 11.73 14.37 -13.86
C GLU A 182 10.56 13.48 -14.24
N LEU A 183 10.48 13.18 -15.53
CA LEU A 183 9.47 12.33 -16.12
C LEU A 183 10.04 10.97 -16.50
N ARG A 184 9.77 9.95 -15.68
CA ARG A 184 10.17 8.56 -15.96
C ARG A 184 9.15 7.79 -16.81
N GLU A 185 7.86 7.97 -16.53
CA GLU A 185 6.79 7.23 -17.22
C GLU A 185 5.57 8.11 -17.51
N VAL A 186 4.97 7.94 -18.68
CA VAL A 186 3.66 8.52 -19.02
C VAL A 186 2.72 7.43 -19.52
N ASN A 187 1.61 7.19 -18.81
CA ASN A 187 0.57 6.25 -19.25
C ASN A 187 1.09 4.84 -19.59
N GLY A 188 1.90 4.22 -18.73
CA GLY A 188 2.48 2.90 -19.01
C GLY A 188 3.68 2.92 -19.94
N ASN A 189 4.13 4.09 -20.40
CA ASN A 189 5.25 4.22 -21.33
C ASN A 189 6.46 4.84 -20.65
N LEU A 190 7.55 4.08 -20.54
CA LEU A 190 8.83 4.61 -20.09
C LEU A 190 9.34 5.67 -21.07
N ILE A 191 9.82 6.78 -20.52
CA ILE A 191 10.16 8.00 -21.25
C ILE A 191 11.67 8.15 -21.47
N THR A 192 12.50 7.45 -20.68
CA THR A 192 13.97 7.53 -20.65
C THR A 192 14.65 7.39 -22.02
N HIS A 193 14.03 6.68 -22.96
CA HIS A 193 14.57 6.44 -24.31
C HIS A 193 13.80 7.11 -25.45
N LYS A 194 12.80 7.96 -25.16
CA LYS A 194 11.98 8.61 -26.19
C LYS A 194 12.47 10.02 -26.52
N ARG A 195 12.26 10.47 -27.76
CA ARG A 195 12.59 11.85 -28.15
C ARG A 195 11.55 12.84 -27.58
N PRO A 196 11.92 14.09 -27.27
CA PRO A 196 10.99 15.11 -26.78
C PRO A 196 9.72 15.27 -27.64
N ASP A 197 9.84 15.14 -28.96
CA ASP A 197 8.71 15.21 -29.89
C ASP A 197 7.72 14.04 -29.71
N GLU A 198 8.23 12.84 -29.45
CA GLU A 198 7.41 11.63 -29.22
C GLU A 198 6.72 11.70 -27.87
N ILE A 199 7.41 12.22 -26.85
CA ILE A 199 6.87 12.42 -25.51
C ILE A 199 5.78 13.48 -25.56
N SER A 200 6.00 14.58 -26.30
CA SER A 200 5.00 15.62 -26.54
C SER A 200 3.75 15.05 -27.20
N GLN A 201 3.89 14.14 -28.17
CA GLN A 201 2.74 13.45 -28.77
C GLN A 201 1.99 12.54 -27.79
N ILE A 202 2.70 11.78 -26.94
CA ILE A 202 2.09 10.92 -25.91
C ILE A 202 1.32 11.77 -24.88
N LEU A 203 1.90 12.89 -24.48
CA LEU A 203 1.30 13.84 -23.55
C LEU A 203 0.09 14.56 -24.14
N VAL A 204 0.04 14.77 -25.46
CA VAL A 204 -1.11 15.39 -26.15
C VAL A 204 -2.23 14.37 -26.38
N ARG A 205 -1.91 13.13 -26.79
CA ARG A 205 -2.87 12.12 -27.28
C ARG A 205 -3.83 11.57 -26.23
N ASN A 206 -3.39 11.45 -24.97
CA ASN A 206 -4.18 10.75 -23.96
C ASN A 206 -4.95 11.71 -23.04
N ARG A 207 -6.22 11.40 -22.74
CA ARG A 207 -7.11 12.19 -21.85
C ARG A 207 -6.73 12.14 -20.36
N PHE A 208 -5.87 11.18 -20.01
CA PHE A 208 -5.29 11.02 -18.69
C PHE A 208 -3.78 10.88 -18.88
N CYS A 209 -2.99 11.43 -17.95
CA CYS A 209 -1.55 11.20 -17.87
C CYS A 209 -1.24 10.70 -16.46
N THR A 210 -0.72 9.48 -16.34
CA THR A 210 -0.04 8.99 -15.13
C THR A 210 1.44 9.32 -15.25
N TRP A 211 2.02 10.02 -14.27
CA TRP A 211 3.42 10.47 -14.24
C TRP A 211 4.19 9.72 -13.16
N GLY A 212 5.46 9.36 -13.39
CA GLY A 212 6.39 8.88 -12.36
C GLY A 212 7.56 9.87 -12.19
N HIS A 213 7.82 10.29 -10.95
CA HIS A 213 8.79 11.35 -10.57
C HIS A 213 10.18 10.82 -10.17
N VAL A 214 11.20 11.68 -10.26
CA VAL A 214 12.50 11.62 -9.55
C VAL A 214 12.78 12.99 -8.96
N VAL A 215 12.92 13.08 -7.64
CA VAL A 215 13.47 14.28 -7.00
C VAL A 215 14.99 14.14 -7.07
N SER A 216 15.65 14.97 -7.87
CA SER A 216 17.09 15.19 -7.72
C SER A 216 17.26 16.42 -6.84
N ASP A 217 17.49 16.19 -5.55
CA ASP A 217 17.97 17.25 -4.67
C ASP A 217 19.34 17.71 -5.19
N THR A 218 19.39 18.95 -5.66
CA THR A 218 20.66 19.60 -5.98
C THR A 218 21.07 20.43 -4.76
N VAL A 219 22.22 20.08 -4.19
CA VAL A 219 22.95 20.72 -3.08
C VAL A 219 22.87 22.25 -3.07
#